data_AF-A0A183KJT4-F1
#
_entry.id   AF-A0A183KJT4-F1
#
_cell.length_a   1.000
_cell.length_b   1.000
_cell.length_c   1.000
_cell.angle_alpha   90.00
_cell.angle_beta   90.00
_cell.angle_gamma   90.00
#
_symmetry.space_group_name_H-M   'P 1'
#
loop_
_entity.id
_entity.type
_entity.pdbx_description
1 polymer ?
#
loop_
_entity_poly.entity_id
_entity_poly.type
_entity_poly.pdbx_seq_one_letter_code
_entity_poly.pdbx_strand_id
1 'polypeptide(L)'
;MRLLSSTPDGPPCLLVIDGVNFLWCRGTLLKDKTLSVNVTTDRLAIVHHLKRALRGDWRHGVIVTSTNIRAAWPTDREQYTPGYLLGKSGFEYMDPFIPVHVENYTPTEINALLRFYAENNWLTNPAAFTPNGQAELIFLSDYNPLELSRLAAEW
;
A
#
# COMPACT_ATOMS: atom_id res chain seq x y z
N MET A 1 18.73 -13.83 0.20
CA MET A 1 17.82 -13.65 1.36
C MET A 1 17.50 -15.00 1.98
N ARG A 2 16.61 -15.81 1.39
CA ARG A 2 16.17 -17.11 1.92
C ARG A 2 17.31 -18.03 2.41
N LEU A 3 18.33 -18.26 1.57
CA LEU A 3 19.49 -19.12 1.90
C LEU A 3 20.33 -18.58 3.07
N LEU A 4 20.40 -17.25 3.20
CA LEU A 4 21.24 -16.59 4.21
C LEU A 4 20.54 -16.50 5.57
N SER A 5 19.22 -16.25 5.60
CA SER A 5 18.46 -16.18 6.85
C SER A 5 18.10 -17.56 7.42
N SER A 6 18.09 -18.59 6.58
CA SER A 6 17.71 -19.96 7.00
C SER A 6 18.81 -20.73 7.72
N THR A 7 20.05 -20.21 7.78
CA THR A 7 21.10 -20.81 8.61
C THR A 7 20.81 -20.59 10.10
N PRO A 8 21.28 -21.47 11.00
CA PRO A 8 21.08 -21.31 12.45
C PRO A 8 21.55 -19.94 12.97
N ASP A 9 22.69 -19.46 12.46
CA ASP A 9 23.26 -18.14 12.79
C ASP A 9 22.94 -17.07 11.71
N GLY A 10 21.88 -17.30 10.92
CA GLY A 10 21.45 -16.37 9.88
C GLY A 10 20.92 -15.06 10.46
N PRO A 11 21.15 -13.92 9.79
CA PRO A 11 20.65 -12.63 10.28
C PRO A 11 19.11 -12.59 10.22
N PRO A 12 18.46 -11.85 11.14
CA PRO A 12 17.04 -11.59 11.05
C PRO A 12 16.73 -10.82 9.76
N CYS A 13 15.60 -11.12 9.14
CA CYS A 13 15.25 -10.53 7.86
C CYS A 13 13.78 -10.13 7.80
N LEU A 14 13.55 -8.89 7.35
CA LEU A 14 12.24 -8.29 7.14
C LEU A 14 12.01 -8.12 5.64
N LEU A 15 10.95 -8.75 5.11
CA LEU A 15 10.48 -8.55 3.75
C LEU A 15 9.27 -7.62 3.78
N VAL A 16 9.41 -6.42 3.22
CA VAL A 16 8.32 -5.46 3.08
C VAL A 16 7.93 -5.33 1.60
N ILE A 17 6.64 -5.51 1.29
CA ILE A 17 6.12 -5.33 -0.07
C ILE A 17 4.89 -4.43 -0.03
N ASP A 18 4.99 -3.26 -0.67
CA ASP A 18 3.83 -2.39 -0.89
C ASP A 18 3.02 -2.85 -2.11
N GLY A 19 1.70 -2.84 -1.99
CA GLY A 19 0.78 -3.16 -3.09
C GLY A 19 0.87 -4.60 -3.59
N VAL A 20 1.07 -5.58 -2.69
CA VAL A 20 1.35 -6.99 -3.02
C VAL A 20 0.34 -7.61 -4.00
N ASN A 21 -0.89 -7.09 -4.06
CA ASN A 21 -1.92 -7.47 -5.01
C ASN A 21 -1.47 -7.37 -6.49
N PHE A 22 -0.46 -6.56 -6.83
CA PHE A 22 0.06 -6.50 -8.20
C PHE A 22 0.56 -7.85 -8.72
N LEU A 23 0.97 -8.77 -7.83
CA LEU A 23 1.45 -10.11 -8.19
C LEU A 23 0.35 -10.99 -8.81
N TRP A 24 -0.91 -10.66 -8.59
CA TRP A 24 -2.08 -11.39 -9.12
C TRP A 24 -2.98 -10.51 -10.00
N CYS A 25 -2.53 -9.31 -10.37
CA CYS A 25 -3.23 -8.48 -11.35
C CYS A 25 -3.39 -9.21 -12.68
N ARG A 26 -4.53 -8.99 -13.34
CA ARG A 26 -4.90 -9.65 -14.62
C ARG A 26 -3.91 -9.45 -15.78
N GLY A 27 -3.02 -8.46 -15.72
CA GLY A 27 -2.03 -8.22 -16.77
C GLY A 27 -1.18 -6.99 -16.52
N THR A 28 -0.25 -6.72 -17.43
CA THR A 28 0.64 -5.55 -17.38
C THR A 28 0.56 -4.72 -18.65
N LEU A 29 1.12 -3.50 -18.63
CA LEU A 29 1.30 -2.67 -19.84
C LEU A 29 2.49 -3.12 -20.70
N LEU A 30 3.28 -4.10 -20.23
CA LEU A 30 4.43 -4.60 -20.97
C LEU A 30 3.92 -5.42 -22.16
N LYS A 31 4.52 -5.18 -23.33
CA LYS A 31 4.22 -5.96 -24.54
C LYS A 31 5.37 -6.89 -24.87
N ASP A 32 5.02 -8.11 -25.26
CA ASP A 32 5.96 -9.04 -25.84
C ASP A 32 6.48 -8.48 -27.17
N LYS A 33 7.80 -8.51 -27.38
CA LYS A 33 8.43 -7.92 -28.57
C LYS A 33 8.06 -8.65 -29.87
N THR A 34 7.77 -9.95 -29.80
CA THR A 34 7.49 -10.78 -30.96
C THR A 34 6.00 -10.87 -31.22
N LEU A 35 5.22 -11.14 -30.17
CA LEU A 35 3.78 -11.36 -30.27
C LEU A 35 2.98 -10.06 -30.21
N SER A 36 3.57 -8.95 -29.74
CA SER A 36 2.90 -7.64 -29.56
C SER A 36 1.66 -7.69 -28.65
N VAL A 37 1.53 -8.74 -27.82
CA VAL A 37 0.47 -8.91 -26.83
C VAL A 37 0.94 -8.49 -25.45
N ASN A 38 0.00 -8.12 -24.58
CA ASN A 38 0.31 -7.76 -23.20
C ASN A 38 0.83 -8.99 -22.43
N VAL A 39 1.88 -8.78 -21.65
CA VAL A 39 2.51 -9.79 -20.82
C VAL A 39 1.73 -9.92 -19.51
N THR A 40 1.38 -11.16 -19.15
CA THR A 40 0.76 -11.46 -17.86
C THR A 40 1.79 -11.39 -16.74
N THR A 41 1.32 -11.12 -15.52
CA THR A 41 2.19 -11.01 -14.33
C THR A 41 3.01 -12.27 -14.08
N ASP A 42 2.45 -13.46 -14.34
CA ASP A 42 3.14 -14.75 -14.15
C ASP A 42 4.34 -14.97 -15.09
N ARG A 43 4.43 -14.24 -16.22
CA ARG A 43 5.58 -14.31 -17.13
C ARG A 43 6.76 -13.45 -16.66
N LEU A 44 6.57 -12.63 -15.63
CA LEU A 44 7.62 -11.77 -15.10
C LEU A 44 8.46 -12.54 -14.07
N ALA A 45 9.77 -12.66 -14.32
CA ALA A 45 10.69 -13.35 -13.41
C ALA A 45 10.66 -12.76 -11.99
N ILE A 46 10.52 -11.44 -11.86
CA ILE A 46 10.39 -10.78 -10.56
C ILE A 46 9.15 -11.23 -9.79
N VAL A 47 8.00 -11.39 -10.46
CA VAL A 47 6.76 -11.88 -9.84
C VAL A 47 6.94 -13.31 -9.36
N HIS A 48 7.58 -14.16 -10.18
CA HIS A 48 7.91 -15.54 -9.78
C HIS A 48 8.77 -15.57 -8.50
N HIS A 49 9.84 -14.78 -8.43
CA HIS A 49 10.73 -14.77 -7.27
C HIS A 49 10.08 -14.14 -6.02
N LEU A 50 9.25 -13.10 -6.18
CA LEU A 50 8.50 -12.50 -5.07
C LEU A 50 7.46 -13.45 -4.50
N LYS A 51 6.66 -14.12 -5.35
CA LYS A 51 5.73 -15.17 -4.90
C LYS A 51 6.48 -16.24 -4.09
N ARG A 52 7.64 -16.70 -4.56
CA ARG A 52 8.47 -17.66 -3.81
C ARG A 52 8.96 -17.14 -2.46
N ALA A 53 9.25 -15.85 -2.33
CA ALA A 53 9.65 -15.25 -1.06
C ALA A 53 8.46 -15.14 -0.08
N LEU A 54 7.25 -14.88 -0.60
CA LEU A 54 6.01 -14.80 0.17
C LEU A 54 5.57 -16.11 0.82
N ARG A 55 6.07 -17.27 0.35
CA ARG A 55 5.78 -18.57 0.99
C ARG A 55 6.18 -18.66 2.46
N GLY A 56 7.09 -17.78 2.93
CA GLY A 56 7.48 -17.75 4.34
C GLY A 56 8.19 -19.01 4.84
N ASP A 57 8.66 -19.88 3.96
CA ASP A 57 9.32 -21.15 4.27
C ASP A 57 10.82 -20.98 4.62
N TRP A 58 11.12 -19.93 5.40
CA TRP A 58 12.47 -19.52 5.82
C TRP A 58 12.49 -19.08 7.29
N ARG A 59 13.63 -19.25 7.96
CA ARG A 59 13.81 -18.95 9.38
C ARG A 59 14.18 -17.49 9.62
N HIS A 60 13.99 -17.04 10.86
CA HIS A 60 14.35 -15.70 11.34
C HIS A 60 13.76 -14.57 10.49
N GLY A 61 12.54 -14.78 10.01
CA GLY A 61 11.91 -13.97 8.99
C GLY A 61 10.56 -13.40 9.38
N VAL A 62 10.30 -12.16 8.97
CA VAL A 62 8.98 -11.55 9.03
C VAL A 62 8.62 -10.99 7.66
N ILE A 63 7.38 -11.21 7.23
CA ILE A 63 6.82 -10.68 5.99
C ILE A 63 5.75 -9.67 6.38
N VAL A 64 5.88 -8.44 5.88
CA VAL A 64 4.88 -7.38 6.04
C VAL A 64 4.50 -6.90 4.65
N THR A 65 3.19 -6.95 4.35
CA THR A 65 2.69 -6.53 3.04
C THR A 65 1.50 -5.61 3.19
N SER A 66 1.34 -4.67 2.26
CA SER A 66 0.11 -3.89 2.11
C SER A 66 -0.62 -4.29 0.83
N THR A 67 -1.95 -4.18 0.86
CA THR A 67 -2.77 -4.12 -0.35
C THR A 67 -2.93 -2.67 -0.77
N ASN A 68 -2.91 -2.40 -2.07
CA ASN A 68 -3.03 -1.05 -2.59
C ASN A 68 -3.94 -1.01 -3.82
N ILE A 69 -5.02 -0.24 -3.77
CA ILE A 69 -5.94 -0.05 -4.90
C ILE A 69 -5.22 0.52 -6.13
N ARG A 70 -4.17 1.33 -5.94
CA ARG A 70 -3.38 1.89 -7.05
C ARG A 70 -2.49 0.85 -7.73
N ALA A 71 -2.17 -0.24 -7.04
CA ALA A 71 -1.45 -1.37 -7.60
C ALA A 71 -2.35 -2.31 -8.43
N ALA A 72 -3.68 -2.13 -8.36
CA ALA A 72 -4.65 -2.79 -9.23
C ALA A 72 -4.84 -2.05 -10.56
N TRP A 73 -5.36 -2.76 -11.56
CA TRP A 73 -5.82 -2.17 -12.82
C TRP A 73 -6.87 -1.08 -12.54
N PRO A 74 -6.93 0.07 -13.26
CA PRO A 74 -7.87 1.13 -12.94
C PRO A 74 -9.35 0.73 -12.95
N THR A 75 -9.73 -0.31 -13.69
CA THR A 75 -11.10 -0.86 -13.67
C THR A 75 -11.41 -1.72 -12.43
N ASP A 76 -10.39 -2.12 -11.68
CA ASP A 76 -10.48 -3.12 -10.61
C ASP A 76 -10.16 -2.45 -9.25
N ARG A 77 -10.67 -1.22 -9.05
CA ARG A 77 -10.40 -0.37 -7.87
C ARG A 77 -11.63 -0.10 -7.02
N GLU A 78 -12.68 -0.90 -7.17
CA GLU A 78 -13.98 -0.66 -6.55
C GLU A 78 -13.96 -0.93 -5.04
N GLN A 79 -13.13 -1.88 -4.59
CA GLN A 79 -13.02 -2.26 -3.18
C GLN A 79 -11.55 -2.36 -2.76
N TYR A 80 -11.27 -2.05 -1.49
CA TYR A 80 -9.94 -2.10 -0.91
C TYR A 80 -9.68 -3.40 -0.11
N THR A 81 -10.66 -4.29 -0.02
CA THR A 81 -10.54 -5.50 0.82
C THR A 81 -9.51 -6.47 0.23
N PRO A 82 -8.75 -7.20 1.07
CA PRO A 82 -7.77 -8.17 0.58
C PRO A 82 -8.38 -9.25 -0.32
N GLY A 83 -9.59 -9.71 -0.01
CA GLY A 83 -10.29 -10.72 -0.83
C GLY A 83 -10.60 -10.23 -2.25
N TYR A 84 -10.99 -8.96 -2.40
CA TYR A 84 -11.23 -8.36 -3.71
C TYR A 84 -9.91 -8.12 -4.46
N LEU A 85 -8.94 -7.45 -3.83
CA LEU A 85 -7.71 -7.01 -4.50
C LEU A 85 -6.75 -8.16 -4.83
N LEU A 86 -6.66 -9.19 -3.98
CA LEU A 86 -5.82 -10.36 -4.23
C LEU A 86 -6.50 -11.37 -5.16
N GLY A 87 -7.83 -11.33 -5.23
CA GLY A 87 -8.65 -12.38 -5.81
C GLY A 87 -8.46 -13.73 -5.11
N LYS A 88 -9.13 -14.76 -5.63
CA LYS A 88 -9.04 -16.11 -5.07
C LYS A 88 -7.60 -16.64 -5.01
N SER A 89 -6.87 -16.51 -6.11
CA SER A 89 -5.52 -17.09 -6.24
C SER A 89 -4.49 -16.40 -5.35
N GLY A 90 -4.59 -15.08 -5.14
CA GLY A 90 -3.70 -14.38 -4.22
C GLY A 90 -4.05 -14.62 -2.76
N PHE A 91 -5.34 -14.64 -2.44
CA PHE A 91 -5.80 -14.90 -1.09
C PHE A 91 -5.40 -16.30 -0.61
N GLU A 92 -5.68 -17.34 -1.41
CA GLU A 92 -5.27 -18.73 -1.11
C GLU A 92 -3.75 -18.91 -1.05
N TYR A 93 -2.98 -18.12 -1.82
CA TYR A 93 -1.52 -18.20 -1.80
C TYR A 93 -0.91 -17.64 -0.51
N MET A 94 -1.54 -16.60 0.06
CA MET A 94 -1.07 -15.93 1.27
C MET A 94 -1.66 -16.54 2.55
N ASP A 95 -2.63 -17.45 2.44
CA ASP A 95 -3.26 -18.10 3.59
C ASP A 95 -2.30 -19.09 4.28
N PRO A 96 -2.09 -19.04 5.61
CA PRO A 96 -2.67 -18.10 6.57
C PRO A 96 -1.90 -16.79 6.73
N PHE A 97 -2.62 -15.67 6.88
CA PHE A 97 -2.05 -14.36 7.21
C PHE A 97 -2.90 -13.62 8.25
N ILE A 98 -2.29 -12.60 8.89
CA ILE A 98 -2.97 -11.73 9.86
C ILE A 98 -3.35 -10.42 9.14
N PRO A 99 -4.64 -10.18 8.83
CA PRO A 99 -5.06 -8.91 8.25
C PRO A 99 -5.01 -7.80 9.31
N VAL A 100 -4.45 -6.64 8.93
CA VAL A 100 -4.45 -5.42 9.75
C VAL A 100 -5.18 -4.33 8.97
N HIS A 101 -6.31 -3.87 9.50
CA HIS A 101 -7.08 -2.77 8.92
C HIS A 101 -6.45 -1.43 9.32
N VAL A 102 -6.28 -0.54 8.35
CA VAL A 102 -5.79 0.83 8.57
C VAL A 102 -6.93 1.78 8.25
N GLU A 103 -7.42 2.48 9.27
CA GLU A 103 -8.53 3.42 9.16
C GLU A 103 -8.06 4.81 8.75
N ASN A 104 -9.02 5.69 8.45
CA ASN A 104 -8.77 7.13 8.35
C ASN A 104 -8.34 7.69 9.71
N TYR A 105 -7.85 8.93 9.72
CA TYR A 105 -7.39 9.55 10.96
C TYR A 105 -8.49 9.61 12.02
N THR A 106 -8.09 9.34 13.25
CA THR A 106 -8.88 9.72 14.42
C THR A 106 -8.86 11.25 14.60
N PRO A 107 -9.82 11.82 15.37
CA PRO A 107 -9.79 13.24 15.69
C PRO A 107 -8.48 13.70 16.34
N THR A 108 -7.82 12.85 17.13
CA THR A 108 -6.53 13.19 17.75
C THR A 108 -5.41 13.26 16.72
N GLU A 109 -5.35 12.31 15.79
CA GLU A 109 -4.30 12.24 14.75
C GLU A 109 -4.42 13.40 13.76
N ILE A 110 -5.62 13.70 13.26
CA ILE A 110 -5.79 14.80 12.29
C ILE A 110 -5.46 16.16 12.91
N ASN A 111 -5.84 16.38 14.17
CA ASN A 111 -5.49 17.60 14.89
C ASN A 111 -3.98 17.72 15.12
N ALA A 112 -3.30 16.62 15.42
CA ALA A 112 -1.84 16.60 15.53
C ALA A 112 -1.17 16.92 14.18
N LEU A 113 -1.70 16.39 13.08
CA LEU A 113 -1.18 16.64 11.73
C LEU A 113 -1.40 18.09 11.27
N LEU A 114 -2.57 18.68 11.54
CA LEU A 114 -2.84 20.10 11.25
C LEU A 114 -1.90 21.03 12.04
N ARG A 115 -1.60 20.69 13.30
CA ARG A 115 -0.57 21.40 14.07
C ARG A 115 0.81 21.28 13.45
N PHE A 116 1.20 20.07 13.03
CA PHE A 116 2.45 19.84 12.33
C PHE A 116 2.54 20.69 11.04
N TYR A 117 1.48 20.74 10.24
CA TYR A 117 1.46 21.60 9.04
C TYR A 117 1.59 23.08 9.37
N ALA A 118 0.97 23.55 10.47
CA ALA A 118 1.09 24.92 10.90
C ALA A 118 2.51 25.27 11.38
N GLU A 119 3.12 24.42 12.21
CA GLU A 119 4.47 24.63 12.73
C GLU A 119 5.54 24.66 11.64
N ASN A 120 5.31 23.94 10.53
CA ASN A 120 6.23 23.88 9.39
C ASN A 120 5.90 24.88 8.28
N ASN A 121 4.94 25.79 8.49
CA ASN A 121 4.45 26.74 7.47
C ASN A 121 4.03 26.06 6.16
N TRP A 122 3.46 24.86 6.25
CA TRP A 122 2.96 24.12 5.09
C TRP A 122 1.65 24.71 4.57
N LEU A 123 0.81 25.18 5.49
CA LEU A 123 -0.40 25.94 5.19
C LEU A 123 -0.04 27.42 5.14
N THR A 124 -0.33 28.09 4.04
CA THR A 124 0.03 29.51 3.88
C THR A 124 -1.14 30.45 4.13
N ASN A 125 -2.37 30.00 3.84
CA ASN A 125 -3.57 30.79 4.07
C ASN A 125 -3.84 30.99 5.58
N PRO A 126 -3.94 32.24 6.07
CA PRO A 126 -4.25 32.53 7.47
C PRO A 126 -5.57 31.92 7.96
N ALA A 127 -6.54 31.71 7.07
CA ALA A 127 -7.82 31.09 7.40
C ALA A 127 -7.67 29.65 7.90
N ALA A 128 -6.64 28.93 7.44
CA ALA A 128 -6.35 27.54 7.81
C ALA A 128 -6.01 27.38 9.31
N PHE A 129 -5.57 28.46 9.96
CA PHE A 129 -5.25 28.47 11.39
C PHE A 129 -6.46 28.78 12.28
N THR A 130 -7.58 29.19 11.69
CA THR A 130 -8.81 29.46 12.45
C THR A 130 -9.56 28.16 12.75
N PRO A 131 -10.33 28.07 13.85
CA PRO A 131 -11.15 26.90 14.14
C PRO A 131 -12.10 26.52 13.00
N ASN A 132 -12.65 27.52 12.29
CA ASN A 132 -13.54 27.29 11.16
C ASN A 132 -12.80 26.70 9.95
N GLY A 133 -11.61 27.23 9.63
CA GLY A 133 -10.80 26.70 8.53
C GLY A 133 -10.30 25.27 8.81
N GLN A 134 -9.93 24.97 10.06
CA GLN A 134 -9.59 23.59 10.45
C GLN A 134 -10.79 22.65 10.32
N ALA A 135 -11.98 23.08 10.75
CA ALA A 135 -13.20 22.30 10.59
C ALA A 135 -13.52 22.03 9.11
N GLU A 136 -13.30 23.01 8.23
CA GLU A 136 -13.46 22.86 6.79
C GLU A 136 -12.46 21.86 6.19
N LEU A 137 -11.17 21.97 6.54
CA LEU A 137 -10.14 21.01 6.10
C LEU A 137 -10.46 19.58 6.54
N ILE A 138 -10.90 19.40 7.78
CA ILE A 138 -11.31 18.09 8.31
C ILE A 138 -12.54 17.56 7.56
N PHE A 139 -13.53 18.41 7.32
CA PHE A 139 -14.75 18.04 6.59
C PHE A 139 -14.46 17.65 5.14
N LEU A 140 -13.68 18.45 4.41
CA LEU A 140 -13.36 18.20 3.00
C LEU A 140 -12.45 16.98 2.82
N SER A 141 -11.53 16.73 3.75
CA SER A 141 -10.69 15.54 3.72
C SER A 141 -11.41 14.28 4.17
N ASP A 142 -12.52 14.40 4.89
CA ASP A 142 -13.23 13.28 5.55
C ASP A 142 -12.28 12.39 6.37
N TYR A 143 -11.36 13.04 7.11
CA TYR A 143 -10.29 12.40 7.88
C TYR A 143 -9.32 11.54 7.02
N ASN A 144 -9.41 11.59 5.69
CA ASN A 144 -8.58 10.81 4.81
C ASN A 144 -7.18 11.43 4.66
N PRO A 145 -6.10 10.68 4.93
CA PRO A 145 -4.73 11.20 4.85
C PRO A 145 -4.34 11.76 3.48
N LEU A 146 -4.76 11.10 2.40
CA LEU A 146 -4.43 11.50 1.04
C LEU A 146 -5.18 12.77 0.65
N GLU A 147 -6.47 12.86 0.94
CA GLU A 147 -7.27 14.04 0.59
C GLU A 147 -6.83 15.26 1.42
N LEU A 148 -6.51 15.08 2.70
CA LEU A 148 -5.95 16.16 3.51
C LEU A 148 -4.61 16.67 2.94
N SER A 149 -3.72 15.77 2.54
CA SER A 149 -2.45 16.16 1.91
C SER A 149 -2.64 16.90 0.59
N ARG A 150 -3.69 16.59 -0.18
CA ARG A 150 -4.01 17.32 -1.41
C ARG A 150 -4.53 18.72 -1.10
N LEU A 151 -5.49 18.84 -0.19
CA LEU A 151 -6.03 20.13 0.25
C LEU A 151 -4.92 21.03 0.80
N ALA A 152 -4.05 20.48 1.65
CA ALA A 152 -2.92 21.21 2.24
C ALA A 152 -1.86 21.64 1.21
N ALA A 153 -1.80 21.01 0.03
CA ALA A 153 -0.88 21.43 -1.04
C ALA A 153 -1.44 22.61 -1.86
N GLU A 154 -2.75 22.87 -1.78
CA GLU A 154 -3.42 23.95 -2.51
C GLU A 154 -3.68 25.20 -1.63
N TRP A 155 -3.44 25.12 -0.32
CA TRP A 155 -3.86 26.11 0.69
C TRP A 155 -2.73 26.94 1.34
#